data_AF-A0A0G1VQ96-F1
#
_entry.id   AF-A0A0G1VQ96-F1
#
_cell.length_a   1.000
_cell.length_b   1.000
_cell.length_c   1.000
_cell.angle_alpha   90.00
_cell.angle_beta   90.00
_cell.angle_gamma   90.00
#
_symmetry.space_group_name_H-M   'P 1'
#
loop_
_entity.id
_entity.type
_entity.pdbx_description
1 polymer ?
#
loop_
_entity_poly.entity_id
_entity_poly.type
_entity_poly.pdbx_seq_one_letter_code
_entity_poly.pdbx_strand_id
1 'polypeptide(L)' 'MAVTGYCVKCRDKAGREIKDAKEIEMKNGRRAMKGVCAVCGTGMFKILGNKK' A
#
# COMPACT_ATOMS: atom_id res chain seq x y z
N MET A 1 9.03 6.86 -8.38
CA MET A 1 9.07 5.56 -7.66
C MET A 1 7.65 5.09 -7.46
N ALA A 2 7.18 4.19 -8.32
CA ALA A 2 5.85 3.59 -8.17
C ALA A 2 5.90 2.57 -7.03
N VAL A 3 5.06 2.76 -6.01
CA VAL A 3 4.99 1.81 -4.90
C VAL A 3 4.08 0.69 -5.37
N THR A 4 4.65 -0.47 -5.66
CA THR A 4 3.87 -1.65 -5.99
C THR A 4 3.49 -2.40 -4.72
N GLY A 5 2.23 -2.85 -4.65
CA GLY A 5 1.69 -3.62 -3.54
C GLY A 5 0.67 -4.66 -4.02
N TYR A 6 0.44 -5.67 -3.20
CA TYR A 6 -0.47 -6.75 -3.54
C TYR A 6 -1.93 -6.30 -3.38
N CYS A 7 -2.71 -6.35 -4.47
CA CYS A 7 -4.13 -6.04 -4.43
C CYS A 7 -4.93 -7.33 -4.27
N VAL A 8 -5.55 -7.50 -3.10
CA VAL A 8 -6.44 -8.65 -2.81
C VAL A 8 -7.62 -8.77 -3.77
N LYS A 9 -8.10 -7.65 -4.33
CA LYS A 9 -9.18 -7.69 -5.34
C LYS A 9 -8.69 -8.10 -6.72
N CYS A 10 -7.53 -7.61 -7.14
CA CYS A 10 -6.96 -8.00 -8.44
C CYS A 10 -6.28 -9.37 -8.38
N ARG A 11 -6.00 -9.90 -7.18
CA ARG A 11 -5.27 -11.17 -6.93
C ARG A 11 -3.99 -11.30 -7.75
N ASP A 12 -3.37 -10.15 -8.01
CA ASP A 12 -2.29 -10.09 -8.96
C ASP A 12 -0.97 -10.44 -8.29
N LYS A 13 -0.40 -11.58 -8.69
CA LYS A 13 0.86 -12.07 -8.14
C LYS A 13 2.03 -11.13 -8.43
N ALA A 14 1.96 -10.33 -9.49
CA ALA A 14 3.03 -9.40 -9.86
C ALA A 14 3.07 -8.12 -8.98
N GLY A 15 2.02 -7.88 -8.18
CA GLY A 15 1.86 -6.61 -7.47
C GLY A 15 1.37 -5.50 -8.41
N ARG A 16 0.60 -4.57 -7.87
CA ARG A 16 -0.02 -3.46 -8.61
C ARG A 16 0.47 -2.14 -8.08
N GLU A 17 0.51 -1.14 -8.95
CA GLU A 17 0.86 0.23 -8.56
C GLU A 17 -0.20 0.79 -7.60
N ILE A 18 0.30 1.30 -6.49
CA ILE A 18 -0.44 2.08 -5.51
C ILE A 18 -0.36 3.54 -5.95
N LYS A 19 -1.48 4.08 -6.44
CA LYS A 19 -1.67 5.51 -6.65
C LYS A 19 -1.92 6.19 -5.31
N ASP A 20 -1.53 7.46 -5.21
CA ASP A 20 -1.70 8.27 -3.99
C ASP A 20 -1.10 7.62 -2.74
N ALA A 21 0.07 6.99 -2.89
CA ALA A 21 0.77 6.33 -1.80
C ALA A 21 1.27 7.37 -0.78
N LYS A 22 0.55 7.51 0.33
CA LYS A 22 0.85 8.39 1.46
C LYS A 22 1.32 7.56 2.64
N GLU A 23 2.43 7.97 3.22
CA GLU A 23 2.88 7.39 4.47
C GLU A 23 1.99 7.90 5.61
N ILE A 24 1.52 6.96 6.43
CA ILE A 24 0.74 7.19 7.64
C ILE A 24 1.38 6.42 8.78
N GLU A 25 1.39 7.01 9.96
CA GLU A 25 1.73 6.29 11.18
C GLU A 25 0.45 5.71 11.79
N MET A 26 0.41 4.39 11.96
CA MET A 26 -0.71 3.74 12.63
C MET A 26 -0.60 3.98 14.14
N LYS A 27 -1.74 3.94 14.84
CA LYS A 27 -1.82 4.10 16.31
C LYS A 27 -0.92 3.13 17.11
N ASN A 28 -0.48 2.04 16.48
CA ASN A 28 0.42 1.05 17.08
C ASN A 28 1.92 1.39 16.89
N GLY A 29 2.26 2.62 16.49
CA GLY A 29 3.64 3.07 16.24
C GLY A 29 4.28 2.50 14.98
N ARG A 30 3.50 1.82 14.13
CA ARG A 30 3.97 1.21 12.88
C ARG A 30 3.72 2.16 11.72
N ARG A 31 4.72 2.34 10.85
CA ARG A 31 4.55 3.10 9.61
C ARG A 31 3.80 2.23 8.60
N ALA A 32 2.91 2.84 7.84
CA ALA A 32 2.21 2.17 6.76
C ALA A 32 2.06 3.16 5.63
N MET A 33 2.04 2.65 4.41
CA MET A 33 1.76 3.42 3.22
C MET A 33 0.33 3.14 2.81
N LYS A 34 -0.53 4.14 2.88
CA LYS A 34 -1.91 4.10 2.40
C LYS A 34 -1.95 4.64 0.98
N GLY A 35 -2.61 3.95 0.06
CA GLY A 35 -2.95 4.50 -1.25
C GLY A 35 -4.09 3.74 -1.88
N VAL A 36 -4.22 3.80 -3.20
CA VAL A 36 -5.31 3.18 -3.96
C VAL A 36 -4.78 2.38 -5.14
N CYS A 37 -5.44 1.27 -5.45
CA CYS A 37 -5.09 0.45 -6.61
C CYS A 37 -5.36 1.22 -7.91
N ALA A 38 -4.37 1.31 -8.80
CA ALA A 38 -4.52 1.97 -10.10
C ALA A 38 -5.59 1.34 -11.02
N VAL A 39 -5.97 0.09 -10.78
CA VAL A 39 -6.85 -0.72 -11.66
C VAL A 39 -8.27 -0.79 -11.11
N CYS A 40 -8.44 -1.19 -9.85
CA CYS A 40 -9.76 -1.39 -9.24
C CYS A 40 -10.19 -0.26 -8.30
N GLY A 41 -9.36 0.77 -8.10
CA GLY A 41 -9.64 1.89 -7.20
C GLY A 41 -9.75 1.52 -5.71
N THR A 42 -9.51 0.25 -5.35
CA THR A 42 -9.63 -0.20 -3.97
C THR A 42 -8.49 0.33 -3.13
N GLY A 43 -8.79 0.82 -1.92
CA GLY A 43 -7.78 1.27 -0.96
C GLY A 43 -6.80 0.14 -0.61
N MET A 44 -5.51 0.41 -0.75
CA MET A 44 -4.42 -0.51 -0.44
C MET A 44 -3.56 0.07 0.67
N PHE A 45 -3.11 -0.80 1.57
CA PHE A 45 -2.20 -0.44 2.65
C PHE A 45 -0.98 -1.35 2.59
N LYS A 46 0.21 -0.75 2.54
CA LYS A 46 1.50 -1.45 2.58
C LYS A 46 2.19 -1.09 3.89
N ILE A 47 2.25 -2.03 4.83
CA ILE A 47 2.93 -1.80 6.11
C ILE A 47 4.42 -1.62 5.83
N LEU A 48 4.97 -0.47 6.20
CA LEU A 48 6.40 -0.20 6.14
C LEU A 48 6.96 -0.61 7.52
N GLY A 49 7.91 -1.54 7.55
CA GLY A 49 8.43 -2.08 8.80
C GLY A 49 8.91 -0.99 9.78
N ASN A 50 8.99 -1.32 11.07
CA ASN A 50 9.45 -0.39 12.10
C ASN A 50 10.86 0.11 11.77
N LYS A 51 11.04 1.43 11.80
CA LYS A 51 12.36 2.04 11.83
C LYS A 51 12.90 1.78 13.24
N LYS A 52 13.79 0.80 13.36
CA LYS A 52 14.49 0.50 14.61
C LYS A 52 15.40 1.67 14.99
#